data_AF-A0A8K0D4Y0-F1
#
_entry.id   AF-A0A8K0D4Y0-F1
#
_cell.length_a   1.000
_cell.length_b   1.000
_cell.length_c   1.000
_cell.angle_alpha   90.00
_cell.angle_beta   90.00
_cell.angle_gamma   90.00
#
_symmetry.space_group_name_H-M   'P 1'
#
loop_
_entity.id
_entity.type
_entity.pdbx_description
1 polymer ?
#
loop_
_entity_poly.entity_id
_entity_poly.type
_entity_poly.pdbx_seq_one_letter_code
_entity_poly.pdbx_strand_id
1 'polypeptide(L)'
;MKPYSPEEVLDLIISLKFSKQEYQTLRSEARERNVNLYPAYNKVRGIKQTCYPNEENIQVQEISAQFKLQALLDDTTRRIAAIQEKKNITNKLENILPNSIDCIYKYGCDGSFSQSQYKRIFTHPGEHDDSSVFISSIVPVQCTQNLHQMIKNNTVAKSKTRLHKILQTH
;
A
#
# COMPACT_ATOMS: atom_id res chain seq x y z
N MET A 1 22.43 20.56 4.08
CA MET A 1 21.23 19.81 4.51
C MET A 1 20.70 19.02 3.32
N LYS A 2 20.38 17.72 3.47
CA LYS A 2 19.92 16.87 2.36
C LYS A 2 18.39 17.00 2.19
N PRO A 3 17.88 17.36 1.00
CA PRO A 3 16.45 17.35 0.71
C PRO A 3 15.84 15.95 0.82
N TYR A 4 14.57 15.87 1.25
CA TYR A 4 13.82 14.62 1.20
C TYR A 4 13.57 14.19 -0.25
N SER A 5 13.71 12.89 -0.49
CA SER A 5 13.19 12.25 -1.69
C SER A 5 11.65 12.18 -1.67
N PRO A 6 10.99 12.07 -2.83
CA PRO A 6 9.54 11.86 -2.90
C PRO A 6 9.06 10.62 -2.12
N GLU A 7 9.86 9.55 -2.08
CA GLU A 7 9.60 8.32 -1.35
C GLU A 7 9.63 8.54 0.17
N GLU A 8 10.66 9.22 0.68
CA GLU A 8 10.75 9.55 2.11
C GLU A 8 9.60 10.46 2.55
N VAL A 9 9.19 11.40 1.69
CA VAL A 9 8.00 12.23 1.96
C VAL A 9 6.70 11.43 1.94
N LEU A 10 6.55 10.46 1.04
CA LEU A 10 5.38 9.60 1.04
C LEU A 10 5.28 8.82 2.36
N ASP A 11 6.40 8.28 2.85
CA ASP A 11 6.45 7.61 4.15
C ASP A 11 6.14 8.56 5.31
N LEU A 12 6.64 9.81 5.25
CA LEU A 12 6.34 10.85 6.23
C LEU A 12 4.84 11.18 6.27
N ILE A 13 4.21 11.40 5.11
CA ILE A 13 2.78 11.70 4.99
C ILE A 13 1.94 10.57 5.59
N ILE A 14 2.27 9.31 5.30
CA ILE A 14 1.55 8.15 5.81
C ILE A 14 1.77 8.01 7.33
N SER A 15 3.01 8.13 7.80
CA SER A 15 3.37 7.93 9.20
C SER A 15 2.79 9.01 10.12
N LEU A 16 2.73 10.26 9.64
CA LEU A 16 2.18 11.39 10.37
C LEU A 16 0.70 11.65 10.06
N LYS A 17 0.07 10.84 9.19
CA LYS A 17 -1.33 10.99 8.75
C LYS A 17 -1.65 12.36 8.17
N PHE A 18 -0.71 12.98 7.47
CA PHE A 18 -0.94 14.27 6.84
C PHE A 18 -1.93 14.17 5.68
N SER A 19 -2.88 15.10 5.65
CA SER A 19 -3.61 15.46 4.46
C SER A 19 -2.68 16.11 3.42
N LYS A 20 -3.18 16.19 2.18
CA LYS A 20 -2.48 16.94 1.12
C LYS A 20 -2.27 18.41 1.52
N GLN A 21 -3.26 19.03 2.15
CA GLN A 21 -3.21 20.44 2.53
C GLN A 21 -2.15 20.68 3.60
N GLU A 22 -2.14 19.89 4.68
CA GLU A 22 -1.13 20.01 5.74
C GLU A 22 0.30 19.85 5.20
N TYR A 23 0.53 18.89 4.30
CA TYR A 23 1.82 18.74 3.64
C TYR A 23 2.19 19.98 2.79
N GLN A 24 1.22 20.52 2.05
CA GLN A 24 1.44 21.70 1.22
C GLN A 24 1.77 22.93 2.09
N THR A 25 1.07 23.12 3.20
CA THR A 25 1.34 24.18 4.18
C THR A 25 2.75 24.03 4.76
N LEU A 26 3.11 22.85 5.27
CA LEU A 26 4.45 22.57 5.79
C LEU A 26 5.56 22.92 4.79
N ARG A 27 5.36 22.55 3.53
CA ARG A 27 6.31 22.85 2.46
C ARG A 27 6.39 24.35 2.15
N SER A 28 5.25 25.06 2.14
CA SER A 28 5.22 26.50 1.92
C SER A 28 5.94 27.24 3.03
N GLU A 29 5.66 26.91 4.30
CA GLU A 29 6.33 27.50 5.47
C GLU A 29 7.85 27.31 5.44
N ALA A 30 8.33 26.13 5.03
CA ALA A 30 9.76 25.89 4.87
C ALA A 30 10.36 26.76 3.75
N ARG A 31 9.65 26.89 2.63
CA ARG A 31 10.10 27.69 1.48
C ARG A 31 10.14 29.18 1.77
N GLU A 32 9.19 29.71 2.52
CA GLU A 32 9.19 31.11 2.96
C GLU A 32 10.43 31.45 3.81
N ARG A 33 10.97 30.47 4.52
CA ARG A 33 12.22 30.58 5.28
C ARG A 33 13.47 30.22 4.46
N ASN A 34 13.35 30.20 3.13
CA ASN A 34 14.40 29.82 2.17
C ASN A 34 14.93 28.38 2.34
N VAL A 35 14.12 27.48 2.93
CA VAL A 35 14.47 26.07 3.13
C VAL A 35 13.74 25.20 2.09
N ASN A 36 14.46 24.75 1.07
CA ASN A 36 13.93 23.85 0.04
C ASN A 36 14.15 22.37 0.40
N LEU A 37 13.59 21.95 1.54
CA LEU A 37 13.78 20.60 2.09
C LEU A 37 12.77 19.58 1.52
N TYR A 38 11.55 20.02 1.18
CA TYR A 38 10.44 19.13 0.79
C TYR A 38 10.12 19.21 -0.72
N PRO A 39 10.02 18.07 -1.44
CA PRO A 39 9.69 18.02 -2.85
C PRO A 39 8.26 18.52 -3.14
N ALA A 40 7.97 18.93 -4.38
CA ALA A 40 6.60 19.28 -4.75
C ALA A 40 5.65 18.07 -4.64
N TYR A 41 4.40 18.30 -4.24
CA TYR A 41 3.42 17.21 -4.07
C TYR A 41 3.19 16.41 -5.36
N ASN A 42 3.34 17.01 -6.53
CA ASN A 42 3.23 16.29 -7.81
C ASN A 42 4.26 15.14 -7.94
N LYS A 43 5.47 15.31 -7.39
CA LYS A 43 6.48 14.24 -7.36
C LYS A 43 6.04 13.10 -6.43
N VAL A 44 5.50 13.44 -5.27
CA VAL A 44 4.94 12.47 -4.31
C VAL A 44 3.74 11.73 -4.91
N ARG A 45 2.88 12.44 -5.65
CA ARG A 45 1.74 11.85 -6.36
C ARG A 45 2.21 10.82 -7.39
N GLY A 46 3.30 11.10 -8.13
CA GLY A 46 3.89 10.14 -9.06
C GLY A 46 4.30 8.83 -8.36
N ILE A 47 4.95 8.92 -7.20
CA ILE A 47 5.30 7.72 -6.41
C ILE A 47 4.06 7.02 -5.84
N LYS A 48 3.01 7.75 -5.44
CA LYS A 48 1.74 7.13 -5.04
C LYS A 48 1.14 6.30 -6.19
N GLN A 49 1.23 6.78 -7.43
CA GLN A 49 0.69 6.08 -8.59
C GLN A 49 1.42 4.77 -8.88
N THR A 50 2.75 4.71 -8.72
CA THR A 50 3.50 3.45 -8.86
C THR A 50 3.13 2.42 -7.79
N CYS A 51 2.47 2.86 -6.72
CA CYS A 51 1.98 2.00 -5.66
C CYS A 51 0.57 1.43 -5.90
N TYR A 52 -0.16 1.85 -6.92
CA TYR A 52 -1.46 1.27 -7.26
C TYR A 52 -1.32 0.06 -8.21
N PRO A 53 -2.25 -0.90 -8.18
CA PRO A 53 -2.39 -1.90 -9.24
C PRO A 53 -2.77 -1.26 -10.57
N ASN A 54 -2.59 -1.99 -11.68
CA ASN A 54 -3.11 -1.56 -12.99
C ASN A 54 -4.63 -1.39 -12.94
N GLU A 55 -5.15 -0.36 -13.61
CA GLU A 55 -6.58 -0.02 -13.60
C GLU A 55 -7.47 -1.17 -14.11
N GLU A 56 -6.99 -1.98 -15.07
CA GLU A 56 -7.67 -3.18 -15.60
C GLU A 56 -7.92 -4.28 -14.56
N ASN A 57 -7.23 -4.21 -13.41
CA ASN A 57 -7.34 -5.17 -12.31
C ASN A 57 -8.16 -4.62 -11.15
N ILE A 58 -8.70 -3.41 -11.28
CA ILE A 58 -9.53 -2.73 -10.30
C ILE A 58 -10.94 -2.62 -10.86
N GLN A 59 -11.93 -3.04 -10.09
CA GLN A 59 -13.32 -2.78 -10.40
C GLN A 59 -13.96 -2.05 -9.23
N VAL A 60 -14.34 -0.80 -9.47
CA VAL A 60 -15.04 0.05 -8.50
C VAL A 60 -16.47 0.23 -9.00
N GLN A 61 -17.42 -0.13 -8.16
CA GLN A 61 -18.85 0.11 -8.35
C GLN A 61 -19.34 1.05 -7.25
N GLU A 62 -20.62 1.39 -7.27
CA GLU A 62 -21.19 2.25 -6.22
C GLU A 62 -21.15 1.59 -4.83
N ILE A 63 -21.35 0.27 -4.78
CA ILE A 63 -21.47 -0.50 -3.52
C ILE A 63 -20.26 -1.37 -3.22
N SER A 64 -19.26 -1.44 -4.09
CA SER A 64 -18.14 -2.39 -3.93
C SER A 64 -16.86 -1.92 -4.62
N ALA A 65 -15.72 -2.42 -4.14
CA ALA A 65 -14.42 -2.17 -4.74
C ALA A 65 -13.54 -3.42 -4.65
N GLN A 66 -13.41 -4.12 -5.78
CA GLN A 66 -12.71 -5.39 -5.86
C GLN A 66 -11.49 -5.33 -6.77
N PHE A 67 -10.56 -6.26 -6.54
CA PHE A 67 -9.35 -6.40 -7.32
C PHE A 67 -9.16 -7.85 -7.75
N LYS A 68 -8.54 -8.08 -8.91
CA LYS A 68 -8.16 -9.44 -9.31
C LYS A 68 -7.13 -10.00 -8.31
N LEU A 69 -7.45 -11.13 -7.69
CA LEU A 69 -6.60 -11.74 -6.67
C LEU A 69 -5.18 -12.02 -7.18
N GLN A 70 -5.04 -12.58 -8.38
CA GLN A 70 -3.72 -12.89 -8.95
C GLN A 70 -2.86 -11.63 -9.11
N ALA A 71 -3.42 -10.56 -9.67
CA ALA A 71 -2.71 -9.29 -9.81
C ALA A 71 -2.25 -8.73 -8.47
N LEU A 72 -3.08 -8.87 -7.43
CA LEU A 72 -2.74 -8.45 -6.07
C LEU A 72 -1.55 -9.25 -5.50
N LEU A 73 -1.54 -10.57 -5.71
CA LEU A 73 -0.45 -11.46 -5.28
C LEU A 73 0.85 -11.14 -6.02
N ASP A 74 0.79 -11.00 -7.35
CA ASP A 74 1.94 -10.73 -8.21
C ASP A 74 2.57 -9.38 -7.86
N ASP A 75 1.76 -8.32 -7.76
CA ASP A 75 2.23 -6.98 -7.42
C ASP A 75 2.85 -6.93 -6.02
N THR A 76 2.28 -7.67 -5.06
CA THR A 76 2.83 -7.74 -3.70
C THR A 76 4.15 -8.49 -3.68
N THR A 77 4.22 -9.65 -4.32
CA THR A 77 5.43 -10.48 -4.42
C THR A 77 6.56 -9.72 -5.11
N ARG A 78 6.26 -9.08 -6.26
CA ARG A 78 7.21 -8.26 -7.02
C ARG A 78 7.80 -7.13 -6.18
N ARG A 79 6.96 -6.44 -5.39
CA ARG A 79 7.45 -5.37 -4.50
C ARG A 79 8.32 -5.88 -3.36
N ILE A 80 7.97 -7.03 -2.77
CA ILE A 80 8.80 -7.67 -1.75
C ILE A 80 10.16 -8.02 -2.34
N ALA A 81 10.18 -8.64 -3.53
CA ALA A 81 11.40 -9.00 -4.25
C ALA A 81 12.29 -7.77 -4.50
N ALA A 82 11.74 -6.69 -5.04
CA ALA A 82 12.47 -5.46 -5.33
C ALA A 82 13.08 -4.80 -4.09
N ILE A 83 12.39 -4.86 -2.94
CA ILE A 83 12.92 -4.36 -1.66
C ILE A 83 14.13 -5.19 -1.22
N GLN A 84 14.09 -6.52 -1.40
CA GLN A 84 15.19 -7.40 -1.03
C GLN A 84 16.39 -7.23 -1.96
N GLU A 85 16.15 -7.14 -3.26
CA GLU A 85 17.19 -6.84 -4.25
C GLU A 85 17.92 -5.54 -3.90
N LYS A 86 17.18 -4.45 -3.63
CA LYS A 86 17.76 -3.18 -3.22
C LYS A 86 18.63 -3.31 -1.95
N LYS A 87 18.22 -4.12 -0.97
CA LYS A 87 19.00 -4.39 0.24
C LYS A 87 20.26 -5.20 -0.04
N ASN A 88 20.17 -6.22 -0.89
CA ASN A 88 21.29 -7.09 -1.24
C ASN A 88 22.35 -6.36 -2.08
N ILE A 89 21.93 -5.50 -3.03
CA ILE A 89 22.82 -4.60 -3.78
C ILE A 89 23.61 -3.70 -2.82
N THR A 90 22.97 -3.24 -1.74
CA THR A 90 23.62 -2.40 -0.72
C THR A 90 24.67 -3.19 0.08
N ASN A 91 24.56 -4.52 0.16
CA ASN A 91 25.42 -5.41 0.95
C ASN A 91 26.57 -6.07 0.17
N LYS A 92 26.78 -5.76 -1.12
CA LYS A 92 27.85 -6.32 -1.98
C LYS A 92 27.95 -7.86 -1.97
N LEU A 93 26.85 -8.58 -1.77
CA LEU A 93 26.84 -10.04 -1.91
C LEU A 93 26.57 -10.43 -3.36
N GLU A 94 27.38 -11.35 -3.88
CA GLU A 94 27.41 -11.76 -5.29
C GLU A 94 26.04 -12.20 -5.82
N ASN A 95 25.80 -11.83 -7.07
CA ASN A 95 24.57 -12.00 -7.85
C ASN A 95 24.21 -13.48 -8.07
N ILE A 96 23.59 -14.13 -7.09
CA ILE A 96 22.75 -15.30 -7.38
C ILE A 96 21.31 -14.81 -7.36
N LEU A 97 20.85 -14.34 -8.52
CA LEU A 97 19.43 -14.11 -8.72
C LEU A 97 18.72 -15.47 -8.61
N PRO A 98 17.82 -15.64 -7.65
CA PRO A 98 17.08 -16.88 -7.51
C PRO A 98 16.08 -17.03 -8.66
N ASN A 99 15.98 -18.26 -9.18
CA ASN A 99 15.09 -18.57 -10.30
C ASN A 99 13.60 -18.44 -9.96
N SER A 100 13.24 -18.48 -8.66
CA SER A 100 11.88 -18.27 -8.20
C SER A 100 11.81 -17.75 -6.76
N ILE A 101 10.71 -17.05 -6.46
CA ILE A 101 10.32 -16.63 -5.12
C ILE A 101 8.99 -17.30 -4.80
N ASP A 102 8.96 -18.08 -3.73
CA ASP A 102 7.75 -18.71 -3.21
C ASP A 102 7.22 -17.87 -2.06
N CYS A 103 5.95 -17.44 -2.12
CA CYS A 103 5.33 -16.65 -1.05
C CYS A 103 4.09 -17.34 -0.48
N ILE A 104 4.05 -17.46 0.85
CA ILE A 104 2.91 -17.90 1.63
C ILE A 104 2.09 -16.69 2.03
N TYR A 105 0.80 -16.72 1.74
CA TYR A 105 -0.16 -15.68 2.09
C TYR A 105 -1.19 -16.19 3.10
N LYS A 106 -1.65 -15.28 3.96
CA LYS A 106 -2.82 -15.48 4.81
C LYS A 106 -3.92 -14.54 4.34
N TYR A 107 -5.14 -15.04 4.23
CA TYR A 107 -6.32 -14.24 3.91
C TYR A 107 -7.39 -14.38 5.01
N GLY A 108 -8.35 -13.48 5.02
CA GLY A 108 -9.51 -13.52 5.89
C GLY A 108 -10.48 -12.40 5.53
N CYS A 109 -11.64 -12.36 6.16
CA CYS A 109 -12.62 -11.31 5.98
C CYS A 109 -13.28 -10.93 7.31
N ASP A 110 -13.80 -9.72 7.40
CA ASP A 110 -14.52 -9.20 8.56
C ASP A 110 -15.56 -8.16 8.12
N GLY A 111 -16.60 -8.00 8.93
CA GLY A 111 -17.69 -7.05 8.69
C GLY A 111 -17.88 -6.12 9.88
N SER A 112 -18.10 -4.84 9.60
CA SER A 112 -18.43 -3.83 10.62
C SER A 112 -19.74 -3.14 10.28
N PHE A 113 -20.60 -3.00 11.29
CA PHE A 113 -21.82 -2.20 11.22
C PHE A 113 -21.57 -0.79 11.79
N SER A 114 -22.61 0.05 11.76
CA SER A 114 -22.64 1.41 12.35
C SER A 114 -21.64 2.40 11.73
N GLN A 115 -21.40 2.29 10.43
CA GLN A 115 -20.64 3.27 9.66
C GLN A 115 -21.46 4.56 9.46
N SER A 116 -20.77 5.68 9.24
CA SER A 116 -21.42 6.95 8.93
C SER A 116 -22.05 6.90 7.54
N GLN A 117 -23.35 7.17 7.47
CA GLN A 117 -24.09 7.16 6.21
C GLN A 117 -23.96 8.49 5.47
N TYR A 118 -23.63 8.43 4.19
CA TYR A 118 -23.59 9.60 3.32
C TYR A 118 -24.98 9.91 2.75
N LYS A 119 -25.27 11.19 2.51
CA LYS A 119 -26.56 11.66 1.92
C LYS A 119 -26.67 11.39 0.41
N ARG A 120 -26.03 10.34 -0.09
CA ARG A 120 -26.01 10.00 -1.51
C ARG A 120 -27.18 9.06 -1.82
N ILE A 121 -27.82 9.28 -2.97
CA ILE A 121 -28.85 8.37 -3.47
C ILE A 121 -28.16 7.28 -4.29
N PHE A 122 -28.39 6.01 -3.92
CA PHE A 122 -27.91 4.85 -4.66
C PHE A 122 -28.71 4.64 -5.95
N THR A 123 -28.10 3.98 -6.92
CA THR A 123 -28.72 3.59 -8.19
C THR A 123 -30.02 2.79 -7.97
N HIS A 124 -30.06 1.97 -6.90
CA HIS A 124 -31.24 1.21 -6.47
C HIS A 124 -31.66 1.64 -5.05
N PRO A 125 -32.52 2.66 -4.92
CA PRO A 125 -32.94 3.19 -3.62
C PRO A 125 -33.66 2.14 -2.77
N GLY A 126 -33.23 1.97 -1.51
CA GLY A 126 -33.85 1.06 -0.54
C GLY A 126 -33.31 -0.36 -0.56
N GLU A 127 -32.52 -0.76 -1.56
CA GLU A 127 -31.83 -2.06 -1.61
C GLU A 127 -30.46 -2.01 -0.92
N HIS A 128 -29.83 -0.84 -0.91
CA HIS A 128 -28.48 -0.65 -0.41
C HIS A 128 -28.39 0.59 0.50
N ASP A 129 -27.54 0.48 1.51
CA ASP A 129 -27.04 1.60 2.31
C ASP A 129 -25.54 1.42 2.57
N ASP A 130 -24.91 2.45 3.13
CA ASP A 130 -23.51 2.49 3.53
C ASP A 130 -23.34 2.41 5.07
N SER A 131 -24.33 1.84 5.77
CA SER A 131 -24.29 1.67 7.23
C SER A 131 -23.34 0.57 7.69
N SER A 132 -22.93 -0.30 6.78
CA SER A 132 -22.05 -1.43 7.05
C SER A 132 -20.99 -1.59 5.96
N VAL A 133 -19.85 -2.16 6.33
CA VAL A 133 -18.74 -2.41 5.43
C VAL A 133 -18.23 -3.83 5.68
N PHE A 134 -18.09 -4.60 4.60
CA PHE A 134 -17.43 -5.89 4.61
C PHE A 134 -16.08 -5.79 3.88
N ILE A 135 -15.04 -6.36 4.50
CA ILE A 135 -13.68 -6.29 4.00
C ILE A 135 -13.09 -7.70 3.98
N SER A 136 -12.67 -8.15 2.81
CA SER A 136 -11.71 -9.22 2.63
C SER A 136 -10.28 -8.66 2.69
N SER A 137 -9.35 -9.37 3.29
CA SER A 137 -7.96 -8.93 3.46
C SER A 137 -7.00 -10.05 3.16
N ILE A 138 -5.85 -9.72 2.58
CA ILE A 138 -4.75 -10.66 2.35
C ILE A 138 -3.42 -10.05 2.77
N VAL A 139 -2.55 -10.87 3.36
CA VAL A 139 -1.23 -10.48 3.85
C VAL A 139 -0.17 -11.51 3.46
N PRO A 140 1.00 -11.10 2.94
CA PRO A 140 2.14 -12.00 2.78
C PRO A 140 2.70 -12.35 4.15
N VAL A 141 2.82 -13.65 4.47
CA VAL A 141 3.34 -14.15 5.74
C VAL A 141 4.83 -14.45 5.63
N GLN A 142 5.22 -15.12 4.55
CA GLN A 142 6.60 -15.55 4.32
C GLN A 142 6.88 -15.55 2.83
N CYS A 143 8.07 -15.11 2.42
CA CYS A 143 8.56 -15.30 1.06
C CYS A 143 9.96 -15.93 1.15
N THR A 144 10.26 -16.92 0.31
CA THR A 144 11.50 -17.69 0.27
C THR A 144 12.04 -17.80 -1.15
N GLN A 145 13.35 -17.92 -1.29
CA GLN A 145 14.04 -18.11 -2.57
C GLN A 145 14.54 -19.54 -2.60
N ASN A 146 14.48 -20.19 -3.76
CA ASN A 146 14.83 -21.59 -3.91
C ASN A 146 16.36 -21.80 -3.85
N LEU A 147 16.91 -21.72 -2.63
CA LEU A 147 18.12 -22.40 -2.15
C LEU A 147 18.16 -22.32 -0.62
N HIS A 148 17.22 -22.97 0.09
CA HIS A 148 17.26 -23.17 1.56
C HIS A 148 17.72 -21.94 2.40
N GLN A 149 17.37 -20.73 1.96
CA GLN A 149 17.67 -19.49 2.68
C GLN A 149 16.36 -18.74 2.88
N MET A 150 15.93 -18.70 4.14
CA MET A 150 14.77 -17.93 4.56
C MET A 150 15.05 -16.44 4.37
N ILE A 151 14.39 -15.81 3.40
CA ILE A 151 14.56 -14.37 3.14
C ILE A 151 13.98 -13.51 4.25
N LYS A 152 13.01 -14.05 4.99
CA LYS A 152 12.58 -13.64 6.33
C LYS A 152 11.33 -14.40 6.72
N ASN A 153 11.29 -14.82 7.98
CA ASN A 153 10.03 -14.82 8.69
C ASN A 153 9.58 -13.36 8.82
N ASN A 154 8.33 -13.05 8.55
CA ASN A 154 7.74 -11.87 9.17
C ASN A 154 7.80 -12.08 10.70
N THR A 155 8.86 -11.59 11.34
CA THR A 155 8.91 -11.40 12.80
C THR A 155 7.84 -10.41 13.27
N VAL A 156 7.07 -9.84 12.34
CA VAL A 156 5.87 -9.02 12.56
C VAL A 156 4.60 -9.80 12.22
N ALA A 157 4.53 -11.08 12.59
CA ALA A 157 3.25 -11.80 12.74
C ALA A 157 2.40 -11.27 13.93
N LYS A 158 2.63 -10.02 14.35
CA LYS A 158 1.74 -9.27 15.23
C LYS A 158 0.91 -8.34 14.35
N SER A 159 -0.39 -8.64 14.25
CA SER A 159 -1.46 -7.84 13.67
C SER A 159 -1.13 -6.34 13.61
N LYS A 160 -0.59 -5.87 12.48
CA LYS A 160 -0.42 -4.45 12.18
C LYS A 160 -1.19 -4.17 10.89
N THR A 161 -2.15 -3.26 10.97
CA THR A 161 -3.02 -2.81 9.87
C THR A 161 -2.24 -2.41 8.61
N ARG A 162 -0.97 -2.00 8.76
CA ARG A 162 -0.08 -1.54 7.67
C ARG A 162 0.21 -2.60 6.58
N LEU A 163 -0.02 -3.88 6.86
CA LEU A 163 0.20 -4.98 5.89
C LEU A 163 -1.09 -5.49 5.24
N HIS A 164 -2.26 -5.08 5.73
CA HIS A 164 -3.54 -5.50 5.16
C HIS A 164 -3.77 -4.78 3.85
N LYS A 165 -3.83 -5.54 2.75
CA LYS A 165 -4.45 -5.06 1.52
C LYS A 165 -5.92 -5.45 1.56
N ILE A 166 -6.76 -4.42 1.55
CA ILE A 166 -8.22 -4.51 1.69
C ILE A 166 -8.82 -4.73 0.30
N LEU A 167 -9.52 -5.84 0.15
CA LEU A 167 -10.50 -6.13 -0.90
C LEU A 167 -11.87 -5.81 -0.29
N GLN A 168 -12.62 -4.84 -0.83
CA GLN A 168 -14.00 -4.61 -0.38
C GLN A 168 -14.95 -5.41 -1.27
N THR A 169 -15.47 -6.50 -0.73
CA THR A 169 -16.43 -7.37 -1.42
C THR A 169 -17.60 -7.58 -0.48
N HIS A 170 -18.82 -7.23 -0.88
CA HIS A 170 -20.03 -7.73 -0.20
C HIS A 170 -20.39 -9.11 -0.74
#